data_AF-A0AAU9RHD0-F1
#
_entry.id   AF-A0AAU9RHD0-F1
#
_cell.length_a   1.000
_cell.length_b   1.000
_cell.length_c   1.000
_cell.angle_alpha   90.00
_cell.angle_beta   90.00
_cell.angle_gamma   90.00
#
_symmetry.space_group_name_H-M   'P 1'
#
loop_
_entity.id
_entity.type
_entity.pdbx_description
1 polymer ?
#
loop_
_entity_poly.entity_id
_entity_poly.type
_entity_poly.pdbx_seq_one_letter_code
_entity_poly.pdbx_strand_id
1 'polypeptide(L)'
;MFEAAMPKESPWRMMCESEIWGKQILNTMACEGLETIERTEIYKSWQARTLRAGFRQLPLNQNIVKKIKTKVKANFHKDFFVDEADQWMVQGRKGRILNAFSCWKPS
;
A
#
# COMPACT_ATOMS: atom_id res chain seq x y z
N MET A 1 12.40 4.91 2.22
CA MET A 1 12.30 3.68 1.40
C MET A 1 13.36 3.68 0.31
N PHE A 2 13.37 4.74 -0.50
CA PHE A 2 14.28 4.89 -1.64
C PHE A 2 15.74 5.05 -1.25
N GLU A 3 16.06 5.67 -0.12
CA GLU A 3 17.44 5.77 0.38
C GLU A 3 18.17 4.42 0.46
N ALA A 4 17.48 3.38 0.91
CA ALA A 4 18.08 2.04 1.02
C ALA A 4 18.01 1.23 -0.28
N ALA A 5 17.32 1.73 -1.32
CA ALA A 5 17.06 1.01 -2.56
C ALA A 5 17.74 1.64 -3.78
N MET A 6 18.07 2.94 -3.72
CA MET A 6 18.61 3.72 -4.83
C MET A 6 19.59 4.79 -4.36
N PRO A 7 20.65 5.09 -5.16
CA PRO A 7 21.52 6.24 -4.93
C PRO A 7 20.73 7.55 -4.83
N LYS A 8 21.28 8.53 -4.12
CA LYS A 8 20.64 9.84 -3.92
C LYS A 8 20.48 10.60 -5.24
N GLU A 9 21.41 10.42 -6.15
CA GLU A 9 21.50 11.09 -7.46
C GLU A 9 20.58 10.43 -8.51
N SER A 10 19.91 9.33 -8.16
CA SER A 10 18.98 8.65 -9.07
C SER A 10 17.83 9.58 -9.46
N PRO A 11 17.65 9.90 -10.75
CA PRO A 11 16.52 10.73 -11.20
C PRO A 11 15.17 10.09 -10.86
N TRP A 12 15.11 8.75 -10.89
CA TRP A 12 13.92 7.99 -10.50
C TRP A 12 13.58 8.16 -9.02
N ARG A 13 14.59 8.17 -8.15
CA ARG A 13 14.39 8.44 -6.72
C ARG A 13 13.85 9.85 -6.51
N MET A 14 14.47 10.84 -7.15
CA MET A 14 14.06 12.25 -7.03
C MET A 14 12.60 12.43 -7.49
N MET A 15 12.25 11.89 -8.66
CA MET A 15 10.89 11.91 -9.20
C MET A 15 9.88 11.25 -8.25
N CYS A 16 10.20 10.06 -7.70
CA CYS A 16 9.30 9.40 -6.75
C CYS A 16 9.14 10.19 -5.44
N GLU A 17 10.23 10.72 -4.89
CA GLU A 17 10.22 11.47 -3.64
C GLU A 17 9.48 12.82 -3.80
N SER A 18 9.68 13.55 -4.89
CA SER A 18 9.03 14.86 -5.09
C SER A 18 7.60 14.74 -5.62
N GLU A 19 7.40 14.00 -6.72
CA GLU A 19 6.15 14.06 -7.48
C GLU A 19 5.10 13.08 -7.00
N ILE A 20 5.51 11.98 -6.35
CA ILE A 20 4.57 11.01 -5.81
C ILE A 20 4.38 11.31 -4.33
N TRP A 21 5.40 11.12 -3.50
CA TRP A 21 5.26 11.22 -2.06
C TRP A 21 5.21 12.67 -1.58
N GLY A 22 5.98 13.57 -2.18
CA GLY A 22 5.94 15.00 -1.85
C GLY A 22 4.56 15.61 -2.03
N LYS A 23 3.87 15.30 -3.14
CA LYS A 23 2.49 15.73 -3.37
C LYS A 23 1.50 15.14 -2.38
N GLN A 24 1.64 13.86 -2.03
CA GLN A 24 0.79 13.22 -1.02
C GLN A 24 0.95 13.88 0.36
N ILE A 25 2.19 14.17 0.75
CA ILE A 25 2.52 14.86 2.00
C ILE A 25 1.91 16.27 1.98
N LEU A 26 2.11 17.04 0.90
CA LEU A 26 1.53 18.37 0.77
C LEU A 26 0.00 18.35 0.84
N ASN A 27 -0.65 17.46 0.09
CA ASN A 27 -2.10 17.29 0.14
C ASN A 27 -2.60 16.96 1.55
N THR A 28 -1.84 16.15 2.31
CA THR A 28 -2.21 15.78 3.68
C THR A 28 -2.03 16.93 4.68
N MET A 29 -1.00 17.77 4.50
CA MET A 29 -0.68 18.85 5.45
C MET A 29 -1.36 20.18 5.13
N ALA A 30 -1.59 20.48 3.85
CA ALA A 30 -1.99 21.81 3.38
C ALA A 30 -3.40 21.88 2.82
N CYS A 31 -4.02 20.75 2.45
CA CYS A 31 -5.36 20.73 1.86
C CYS A 31 -6.39 20.21 2.86
N GLU A 32 -7.48 20.96 3.07
CA GLU A 32 -8.58 20.57 3.95
C GLU A 32 -9.90 20.37 3.18
N GLY A 33 -10.79 19.53 3.73
CA GLY A 33 -12.16 19.40 3.22
C GLY A 33 -12.24 18.90 1.78
N LEU A 34 -12.78 19.75 0.89
CA LEU A 34 -12.96 19.46 -0.55
C LEU A 34 -11.66 19.63 -1.36
N GLU A 35 -10.67 20.33 -0.80
CA GLU A 35 -9.37 20.51 -1.46
C GLU A 35 -8.46 19.29 -1.28
N THR A 36 -8.74 18.43 -0.31
CA THR A 36 -8.01 17.17 -0.09
C THR A 36 -8.33 16.18 -1.20
N ILE A 37 -7.38 15.96 -2.12
CA ILE A 37 -7.50 15.05 -3.27
C ILE A 37 -7.31 13.59 -2.82
N GLU A 38 -6.28 13.33 -2.03
CA GLU A 38 -5.99 11.99 -1.51
C GLU A 38 -6.34 11.85 -0.03
N ARG A 39 -7.35 11.02 0.27
CA ARG A 39 -7.70 10.64 1.65
C ARG A 39 -7.17 9.24 1.95
N THR A 40 -5.98 9.17 2.52
CA THR A 40 -5.43 7.89 2.98
C THR A 40 -6.20 7.43 4.22
N GLU A 41 -6.96 6.34 4.08
CA GLU A 41 -7.61 5.68 5.21
C GLU A 41 -6.92 4.35 5.51
N ILE A 42 -7.01 3.90 6.77
CA ILE A 42 -6.58 2.57 7.17
C ILE A 42 -7.41 1.53 6.42
N TYR A 43 -6.80 0.44 5.93
CA TYR A 43 -7.50 -0.58 5.15
C TYR A 43 -8.73 -1.19 5.86
N LYS A 44 -8.76 -1.18 7.20
CA LYS A 44 -9.92 -1.61 8.00
C LYS A 44 -11.13 -0.67 7.87
N SER A 45 -10.91 0.62 7.63
CA SER A 45 -12.01 1.55 7.30
C SER A 45 -12.61 1.23 5.93
N TRP A 46 -11.74 0.90 4.96
CA TRP A 46 -12.17 0.41 3.66
C TRP A 46 -12.97 -0.89 3.75
N GLN A 47 -12.56 -1.85 4.60
CA GLN A 47 -13.32 -3.06 4.88
C GLN A 47 -14.78 -2.73 5.26
N ALA A 48 -14.98 -1.85 6.24
CA ALA A 48 -16.31 -1.50 6.71
C ALA A 48 -17.14 -0.76 5.65
N ARG A 49 -16.50 0.11 4.84
CA ARG A 49 -17.16 0.81 3.73
C ARG A 49 -17.61 -0.16 2.64
N THR A 50 -16.74 -1.06 2.22
CA THR A 50 -17.01 -2.02 1.14
C THR A 50 -18.09 -3.03 1.54
N LEU A 51 -18.09 -3.50 2.79
CA LEU A 51 -19.16 -4.33 3.33
C LEU A 51 -20.52 -3.60 3.34
N ARG A 52 -20.56 -2.34 3.80
CA ARG A 52 -21.79 -1.52 3.77
C ARG A 52 -22.31 -1.27 2.36
N ALA A 53 -21.42 -1.26 1.36
CA ALA A 53 -21.78 -1.15 -0.04
C ALA A 53 -22.33 -2.47 -0.64
N GLY A 54 -22.50 -3.53 0.16
CA GLY A 54 -23.08 -4.79 -0.28
C GLY A 54 -22.09 -5.74 -0.95
N PHE A 55 -20.79 -5.54 -0.78
CA PHE A 55 -19.77 -6.45 -1.32
C PHE A 55 -19.33 -7.48 -0.29
N ARG A 56 -19.00 -8.68 -0.76
CA ARG A 56 -18.39 -9.74 0.04
C ARG A 56 -16.91 -9.89 -0.31
N GLN A 57 -16.07 -9.92 0.71
CA GLN A 57 -14.63 -10.17 0.55
C GLN A 57 -14.38 -11.61 0.11
N LEU A 58 -13.41 -11.79 -0.78
CA LEU A 58 -12.96 -13.08 -1.27
C LEU A 58 -11.62 -13.45 -0.63
N PRO A 59 -11.39 -14.75 -0.35
CA PRO A 59 -10.08 -15.23 0.07
C PRO A 59 -9.05 -14.99 -1.04
N LEU A 60 -7.82 -14.70 -0.63
CA LEU A 60 -6.73 -14.54 -1.57
C LEU A 60 -6.30 -15.88 -2.16
N ASN A 61 -5.84 -15.84 -3.41
CA ASN A 61 -5.23 -17.01 -4.01
C ASN A 61 -3.84 -17.25 -3.39
N GLN A 62 -3.73 -18.31 -2.60
CA GLN A 62 -2.52 -18.64 -1.83
C GLN A 62 -1.29 -18.89 -2.72
N ASN A 63 -1.46 -19.39 -3.95
CA ASN A 63 -0.35 -19.55 -4.90
C ASN A 63 0.20 -18.19 -5.34
N ILE A 64 -0.68 -17.21 -5.55
CA ILE A 64 -0.29 -15.85 -5.91
C ILE A 64 0.43 -15.19 -4.73
N VAL A 65 -0.14 -15.27 -3.51
CA VAL A 65 0.47 -14.71 -2.30
C VAL A 65 1.86 -15.29 -2.08
N LYS A 66 2.02 -16.62 -2.18
CA LYS A 66 3.33 -17.28 -2.05
C LYS A 66 4.34 -16.82 -3.10
N LYS A 67 3.90 -16.67 -4.36
CA LYS A 67 4.75 -16.16 -5.45
C LYS A 67 5.21 -14.73 -5.19
N ILE A 68 4.31 -13.86 -4.70
CA ILE A 68 4.63 -12.48 -4.34
C ILE A 68 5.61 -12.44 -3.16
N LYS A 69 5.34 -13.18 -2.08
CA LYS A 69 6.24 -13.31 -0.92
C LYS A 69 7.65 -13.74 -1.35
N THR A 70 7.75 -14.71 -2.26
CA THR A 70 9.03 -15.19 -2.79
C THR A 70 9.77 -14.11 -3.60
N LYS A 71 9.07 -13.43 -4.51
CA LYS A 71 9.65 -12.32 -5.30
C LYS A 71 10.12 -11.17 -4.42
N VAL A 72 9.38 -10.86 -3.36
CA VAL A 72 9.73 -9.81 -2.41
C VAL A 72 11.01 -10.16 -1.66
N LYS A 73 11.09 -11.38 -1.12
CA LYS A 73 12.30 -11.86 -0.44
C LYS A 73 13.54 -11.87 -1.34
N ALA A 74 13.38 -12.16 -2.63
CA ALA A 74 14.50 -12.25 -3.57
C ALA A 74 15.00 -10.89 -4.05
N ASN A 75 14.11 -9.91 -4.25
CA ASN A 75 14.44 -8.68 -5.01
C ASN A 75 14.41 -7.40 -4.17
N PHE A 76 13.95 -7.45 -2.91
CA PHE A 76 13.78 -6.26 -2.09
C PHE A 76 14.61 -6.33 -0.80
N HIS A 77 14.85 -5.16 -0.20
CA HIS A 77 15.55 -5.04 1.07
C HIS A 77 14.84 -5.84 2.18
N LYS A 78 15.60 -6.48 3.07
CA LYS A 78 15.11 -7.37 4.16
C LYS A 78 14.01 -6.78 5.05
N ASP A 79 13.99 -5.47 5.20
CA ASP A 79 12.99 -4.76 6.01
C ASP A 79 11.61 -4.71 5.34
N PHE A 80 11.54 -4.99 4.03
CA PHE A 80 10.31 -4.96 3.25
C PHE A 80 9.62 -6.31 3.34
N PHE A 81 8.31 -6.29 3.60
CA PHE A 81 7.53 -7.49 3.81
C PHE A 81 6.21 -7.44 3.04
N VAL A 82 5.71 -8.63 2.74
CA VAL A 82 4.33 -8.87 2.32
C VAL A 82 3.78 -9.97 3.22
N ASP A 83 2.60 -9.74 3.78
CA ASP A 83 1.89 -10.71 4.59
C ASP A 83 0.39 -10.75 4.32
N GLU A 84 -0.32 -11.67 4.98
CA GLU A 84 -1.77 -11.79 4.92
C GLU A 84 -2.39 -11.49 6.29
N ALA A 85 -3.42 -10.64 6.31
CA ALA A 85 -4.19 -10.31 7.51
C ALA A 85 -5.67 -10.14 7.13
N ASP A 86 -6.57 -10.91 7.73
CA ASP A 86 -8.02 -10.80 7.48
C ASP A 86 -8.40 -10.83 5.98
N GLN A 87 -7.79 -11.73 5.19
CA GLN A 87 -7.95 -11.82 3.72
C GLN A 87 -7.48 -10.57 2.94
N TRP A 88 -6.68 -9.70 3.57
CA TRP A 88 -5.91 -8.66 2.91
C TRP A 88 -4.47 -9.11 2.72
N MET A 89 -3.90 -8.78 1.57
CA MET A 89 -2.47 -8.83 1.37
C MET A 89 -1.90 -7.48 1.78
N VAL A 90 -1.12 -7.45 2.86
CA VAL A 90 -0.51 -6.22 3.38
C VAL A 90 0.95 -6.16 2.97
N GLN A 91 1.37 -5.00 2.50
CA GLN A 91 2.75 -4.71 2.14
C GLN A 91 3.28 -3.62 3.06
N GLY A 92 4.50 -3.79 3.58
CA GLY A 92 5.06 -2.84 4.52
C GLY A 92 6.58 -2.86 4.62
N ARG A 93 7.09 -1.99 5.48
CA ARG A 93 8.53 -1.91 5.78
C ARG A 93 8.77 -1.61 7.26
N LYS A 94 9.76 -2.27 7.87
CA LYS A 94 10.14 -2.09 9.29
C LYS A 94 8.91 -2.13 10.23
N GLY A 95 8.03 -3.11 10.02
CA GLY A 95 6.80 -3.29 10.80
C GLY A 95 5.65 -2.31 10.51
N ARG A 96 5.82 -1.35 9.59
CA ARG A 96 4.75 -0.42 9.18
C ARG A 96 4.10 -0.87 7.88
N ILE A 97 2.77 -1.00 7.88
CA ILE A 97 1.99 -1.27 6.67
C ILE A 97 1.95 0.01 5.83
N LEU A 98 2.23 -0.13 4.53
CA LEU A 98 2.20 0.96 3.56
C LEU A 98 1.00 0.83 2.62
N ASN A 99 0.73 -0.40 2.15
CA ASN A 99 -0.37 -0.70 1.23
C ASN A 99 -1.09 -1.98 1.66
N ALA A 100 -2.36 -2.08 1.31
CA ALA A 100 -3.15 -3.29 1.51
C ALA A 100 -4.00 -3.56 0.26
N PHE A 101 -4.12 -4.83 -0.12
CA PHE A 101 -4.85 -5.29 -1.30
C PHE A 101 -5.89 -6.33 -0.90
N SER A 102 -7.08 -6.27 -1.50
CA SER A 102 -8.18 -7.20 -1.25
C SER A 102 -9.00 -7.45 -2.51
N CYS A 103 -9.72 -8.57 -2.54
CA CYS A 103 -10.61 -8.93 -3.63
C CYS A 103 -12.06 -8.98 -3.14
N TRP A 104 -12.98 -8.50 -3.96
CA TRP A 104 -14.39 -8.35 -3.59
C TRP A 104 -15.29 -8.79 -4.73
N LYS A 105 -16.48 -9.26 -4.40
CA LYS A 105 -17.58 -9.44 -5.35
C LYS A 105 -18.88 -8.84 -4.81
N PRO A 106 -19.81 -8.39 -5.66
CA PRO A 106 -21.16 -8.08 -5.22
C PRO A 106 -21.77 -9.27 -4.48
N SER A 107 -22.48 -9.00 -3.39
CA SER A 107 -23.21 -10.03 -2.64
C SER A 107 -24.45 -10.48 -3.38
#